data_AF-A0A5J5A950-F1
#
_entry.id   AF-A0A5J5A950-F1
#
_cell.length_a   1.000
_cell.length_b   1.000
_cell.length_c   1.000
_cell.angle_alpha   90.00
_cell.angle_beta   90.00
_cell.angle_gamma   90.00
#
_symmetry.space_group_name_H-M   'P 1'
#
loop_
_entity.id
_entity.type
_entity.pdbx_description
1 polymer ?
#
loop_
_entity_poly.entity_id
_entity_poly.type
_entity_poly.pdbx_seq_one_letter_code
_entity_poly.pdbx_strand_id
1 'polypeptide(L)'
;MSMRKNVNSHPGRIFSDRRWILPFLASLLISITLFMASVFGLYSSSYGGDQLQFDIISIGKSEDSDGYFVESDLKRSFDTDGVSKKEVPRLAYLISGTKGDSQRMMRTLQAVYHPRNHYILHMDLEAPPRERLNLTMSVKNDPTFREVENVRVMEQSNLVTYKGPTMIACTLQAIAILLKESLNWDWFINLSASDYPLLTQDDLLHVFSNMSRNLNFIEHTQIHGWKLNQRAKPIIIDPGLYLSKKSNLALTTQRRSLPSSFKLFTGSAWVMLTRSFVEYCIWGMG
;
A
#
# COMPACT_ATOMS: atom_id res chain seq x y z
N MET A 1 -76.03 14.71 -15.17
CA MET A 1 -75.42 15.75 -16.02
C MET A 1 -75.31 17.04 -15.22
N SER A 2 -74.17 17.28 -14.57
CA SER A 2 -73.73 18.59 -14.05
C SER A 2 -72.33 18.42 -13.45
N MET A 3 -71.36 19.15 -13.98
CA MET A 3 -69.98 19.22 -13.51
C MET A 3 -69.94 19.90 -12.12
N ARG A 4 -69.28 19.27 -11.14
CA ARG A 4 -68.78 19.98 -9.96
C ARG A 4 -67.25 19.98 -9.98
N LYS A 5 -66.69 21.15 -10.25
CA LYS A 5 -65.28 21.51 -10.04
C LYS A 5 -65.00 21.49 -8.53
N ASN A 6 -64.10 20.62 -8.08
CA ASN A 6 -63.50 20.74 -6.75
C ASN A 6 -62.23 21.58 -6.85
N VAL A 7 -62.33 22.83 -6.41
CA VAL A 7 -61.21 23.66 -5.99
C VAL A 7 -60.90 23.25 -4.55
N ASN A 8 -59.74 22.63 -4.32
CA ASN A 8 -59.21 22.46 -2.97
C ASN A 8 -58.00 23.38 -2.81
N SER A 9 -58.22 24.40 -2.00
CA SER A 9 -57.29 25.39 -1.50
C SER A 9 -56.25 24.74 -0.57
N HIS A 10 -54.96 24.97 -0.86
CA HIS A 10 -53.88 24.70 0.09
C HIS A 10 -53.78 25.84 1.11
N PRO A 11 -53.83 25.58 2.43
CA PRO A 11 -53.29 26.52 3.39
C PRO A 11 -51.79 26.22 3.59
N GLY A 12 -50.94 27.15 3.19
CA GLY A 12 -49.51 27.12 3.48
C GLY A 12 -49.27 27.17 4.99
N ARG A 13 -48.62 26.14 5.52
CA ARG A 13 -47.93 26.22 6.81
C ARG A 13 -46.45 26.49 6.54
N ILE A 14 -46.03 27.73 6.79
CA ILE A 14 -44.62 28.10 6.90
C ILE A 14 -44.10 27.49 8.21
N PHE A 15 -43.42 26.34 8.13
CA PHE A 15 -42.61 25.82 9.23
C PHE A 15 -41.18 26.32 9.02
N SER A 16 -40.77 27.34 9.77
CA SER A 16 -39.37 27.78 9.81
C SER A 16 -38.56 26.81 10.68
N ASP A 17 -37.92 25.82 10.05
CA ASP A 17 -37.04 24.89 10.75
C ASP A 17 -35.65 25.54 11.00
N ARG A 18 -35.60 26.40 12.03
CA ARG A 18 -34.40 27.19 12.40
C ARG A 18 -33.36 26.39 13.20
N ARG A 19 -33.47 25.06 13.27
CA ARG A 19 -32.59 24.20 14.09
C ARG A 19 -31.12 24.22 13.65
N TRP A 20 -30.85 24.59 12.40
CA TRP A 20 -29.49 24.73 11.85
C TRP A 20 -28.80 26.05 12.21
N ILE A 21 -29.53 27.06 12.71
CA ILE A 21 -28.96 28.37 13.03
C ILE A 21 -28.03 28.29 14.25
N LEU A 22 -28.39 27.46 15.23
CA LEU A 22 -27.60 27.27 16.44
C LEU A 22 -26.21 26.65 16.20
N PRO A 23 -26.07 25.51 15.47
CA PRO A 23 -24.75 24.97 15.15
C PRO A 23 -23.93 25.89 14.23
N PHE A 24 -24.58 26.63 13.32
CA PHE A 24 -23.90 27.59 12.46
C PHE A 24 -23.31 28.77 13.26
N LEU A 25 -24.10 29.35 14.18
CA LEU A 25 -23.62 30.44 15.04
C LEU A 25 -22.50 29.98 15.99
N ALA A 26 -22.59 28.76 16.53
CA ALA A 26 -21.54 28.21 17.39
C ALA A 26 -20.21 28.04 16.62
N SER A 27 -20.27 27.50 15.40
CA SER A 27 -19.10 27.37 14.52
C SER A 27 -18.49 28.73 14.17
N LEU A 28 -19.33 29.72 13.85
CA LEU A 28 -18.90 31.07 13.53
C LEU A 28 -18.17 31.74 14.71
N LEU A 29 -18.68 31.56 15.94
CA LEU A 29 -18.07 32.09 17.16
C LEU A 29 -16.70 31.47 17.45
N ILE A 30 -16.57 30.15 17.22
CA ILE A 30 -15.28 29.44 17.37
C ILE A 30 -14.27 29.94 16.32
N SER A 31 -14.71 30.16 15.08
CA SER A 31 -13.84 30.67 14.02
C SER A 31 -13.37 32.11 14.28
N ILE A 32 -14.26 32.99 14.74
CA ILE A 32 -13.90 34.37 15.09
C ILE A 32 -12.93 34.41 16.28
N THR A 33 -13.15 33.58 17.31
CA THR A 33 -12.24 33.53 18.47
C THR A 33 -10.84 33.04 18.11
N LEU A 34 -10.72 32.02 17.24
CA LEU A 34 -9.43 31.56 16.72
C LEU A 34 -8.73 32.62 15.86
N PHE A 35 -9.48 33.35 15.03
CA PHE A 35 -8.96 34.44 14.21
C PHE A 35 -8.47 35.63 15.06
N MET A 36 -9.22 35.98 16.11
CA MET A 36 -8.79 37.03 17.04
C MET A 36 -7.58 36.59 17.85
N ALA A 37 -7.49 35.32 18.25
CA ALA A 37 -6.32 34.78 18.95
C ALA A 37 -5.06 34.80 18.07
N SER A 38 -5.16 34.59 16.75
CA SER A 38 -4.01 34.67 15.85
C SER A 38 -3.59 36.11 15.54
N VAL A 39 -4.55 37.03 15.45
CA VAL A 39 -4.28 38.46 15.17
C VAL A 39 -3.74 39.18 16.42
N PHE A 40 -4.24 38.85 17.61
CA PHE A 40 -3.82 39.49 18.87
C PHE A 40 -2.73 38.72 19.63
N GLY A 41 -2.49 37.45 19.31
CA GLY A 41 -1.51 36.59 20.00
C GLY A 41 -0.05 36.72 19.54
N LEU A 42 0.28 37.65 18.61
CA LEU A 42 1.65 37.79 18.08
C LEU A 42 2.18 39.24 18.02
N TYR A 43 1.53 40.20 18.66
CA TYR A 43 2.05 41.57 18.73
C TYR A 43 2.09 42.11 20.16
N SER A 44 3.01 41.56 20.96
CA SER A 44 3.59 42.29 22.10
C SER A 44 5.02 41.81 22.39
N SER A 45 5.98 42.33 21.63
CA SER A 45 7.19 43.02 22.11
C SER A 45 8.35 42.89 21.10
N SER A 46 8.80 44.05 20.64
CA SER A 46 10.01 44.28 19.85
C SER A 46 11.13 44.69 20.80
N TYR A 47 12.35 44.15 20.67
CA TYR A 47 13.62 44.89 20.56
C TYR A 47 14.86 43.98 20.52
N GLY A 48 15.74 44.25 19.54
CA GLY A 48 17.15 43.82 19.42
C GLY A 48 17.33 42.49 18.69
N GLY A 49 17.86 42.38 17.48
CA GLY A 49 18.94 43.13 16.86
C GLY A 49 20.16 42.20 16.76
N ASP A 50 20.26 41.42 15.67
CA ASP A 50 21.51 41.19 14.94
C ASP A 50 21.31 40.30 13.70
N GLN A 51 22.21 40.52 12.76
CA GLN A 51 22.18 40.18 11.36
C GLN A 51 22.92 38.85 11.08
N LEU A 52 22.58 38.22 9.95
CA LEU A 52 23.43 37.37 9.08
C LEU A 52 23.42 35.83 9.18
N GLN A 53 23.45 35.27 7.96
CA GLN A 53 24.02 34.00 7.49
C GLN A 53 23.32 32.68 7.82
N PHE A 54 22.61 32.17 6.81
CA PHE A 54 22.36 30.74 6.65
C PHE A 54 23.68 30.04 6.29
N ASP A 55 24.40 29.59 7.31
CA ASP A 55 25.50 28.64 7.16
C ASP A 55 25.01 27.20 7.24
N ILE A 56 25.56 26.41 6.32
CA ILE A 56 25.45 24.97 6.14
C ILE A 56 25.83 24.27 7.45
N ILE A 57 24.88 23.59 8.08
CA ILE A 57 25.17 22.75 9.24
C ILE A 57 25.69 21.39 8.74
N SER A 58 27.01 21.29 8.77
CA SER A 58 27.77 20.05 8.93
C SER A 58 27.19 19.22 10.07
N ILE A 59 26.67 18.03 9.77
CA ILE A 59 26.29 17.03 10.77
C ILE A 59 27.58 16.46 11.36
N GLY A 60 28.02 17.09 12.44
CA GLY A 60 29.05 16.56 13.33
C GLY A 60 28.52 15.38 14.14
N LYS A 61 29.39 14.37 14.30
CA LYS A 61 29.27 13.24 15.23
C LYS A 61 28.63 13.66 16.56
N SER A 62 27.53 13.01 16.92
CA SER A 62 27.11 12.84 18.31
C SER A 62 27.15 11.35 18.64
N GLU A 63 28.03 10.99 19.56
CA GLU A 63 28.15 9.66 20.17
C GLU A 63 26.97 9.38 21.11
N ASP A 64 26.66 8.08 21.21
CA ASP A 64 25.87 7.40 22.24
C ASP A 64 24.40 7.81 22.44
N SER A 65 23.55 7.17 21.63
CA SER A 65 22.24 6.71 22.06
C SER A 65 21.99 5.33 21.44
N ASP A 66 21.93 4.34 22.32
CA ASP A 66 21.84 2.89 22.07
C ASP A 66 20.49 2.49 21.44
N GLY A 67 20.26 2.95 20.21
CA GLY A 67 19.18 2.52 19.33
C GLY A 67 19.76 1.61 18.27
N TYR A 68 19.20 0.41 18.12
CA TYR A 68 19.55 -0.60 17.11
C TYR A 68 19.47 0.01 15.68
N PHE A 69 20.55 0.66 15.24
CA PHE A 69 20.61 1.37 13.97
C PHE A 69 21.26 0.46 12.94
N VAL A 70 20.52 0.13 11.88
CA VAL A 70 20.87 -0.88 10.87
C VAL A 70 22.05 -0.45 9.96
N GLU A 71 22.55 0.78 10.13
CA GLU A 71 23.56 1.36 9.24
C GLU A 71 24.92 0.63 9.31
N SER A 72 25.31 0.14 10.48
CA SER A 72 26.54 -0.66 10.64
C SER A 72 26.45 -2.04 9.96
N ASP A 73 25.25 -2.63 9.90
CA ASP A 73 25.02 -3.90 9.20
C ASP A 73 24.93 -3.67 7.68
N LEU A 74 24.35 -2.55 7.26
CA LEU A 74 24.36 -2.11 5.86
C LEU A 74 25.80 -1.89 5.37
N LYS A 75 26.62 -1.11 6.08
CA LYS A 75 28.04 -0.87 5.72
C LYS A 75 28.82 -2.17 5.57
N ARG A 76 28.65 -3.09 6.51
CA ARG A 76 29.30 -4.42 6.47
C ARG A 76 28.86 -5.24 5.25
N SER A 77 27.58 -5.16 4.86
CA SER A 77 27.07 -5.85 3.67
C SER A 77 27.60 -5.26 2.35
N PHE A 78 27.90 -3.96 2.32
CA PHE A 78 28.49 -3.30 1.14
C PHE A 78 29.97 -3.66 0.94
N ASP A 79 30.70 -3.99 2.01
CA ASP A 79 32.14 -4.27 1.95
C ASP A 79 32.50 -5.75 1.70
N THR A 80 31.55 -6.69 1.87
CA THR A 80 31.79 -8.13 1.68
C THR A 80 31.73 -8.63 0.23
N ASP A 81 31.13 -7.87 -0.69
CA ASP A 81 31.03 -8.27 -2.09
C ASP A 81 32.19 -7.66 -2.90
N GLY A 82 33.28 -8.42 -3.00
CA GLY A 82 34.44 -8.12 -3.85
C GLY A 82 34.02 -7.80 -5.28
N VAL A 83 34.81 -6.93 -5.93
CA VAL A 83 34.69 -6.30 -7.26
C VAL A 83 34.26 -7.26 -8.39
N SER A 84 33.03 -7.74 -8.36
CA SER A 84 32.34 -8.32 -9.50
C SER A 84 31.59 -7.17 -10.18
N LYS A 85 31.56 -7.15 -11.52
CA LYS A 85 30.74 -6.19 -12.26
C LYS A 85 29.30 -6.31 -11.74
N LYS A 86 28.86 -5.33 -10.95
CA LYS A 86 27.53 -5.29 -10.34
C LYS A 86 26.48 -5.31 -11.45
N GLU A 87 25.94 -6.48 -11.74
CA GLU A 87 24.91 -6.63 -12.77
C GLU A 87 23.70 -5.77 -12.38
N VAL A 88 23.10 -5.07 -13.34
CA VAL A 88 21.88 -4.30 -13.07
C VAL A 88 20.77 -5.27 -12.66
N PRO A 89 20.13 -5.05 -11.49
CA PRO A 89 19.16 -6.00 -10.98
C PRO A 89 17.90 -6.06 -11.87
N ARG A 90 17.10 -7.09 -11.65
CA ARG A 90 15.80 -7.26 -12.29
C ARG A 90 14.75 -7.39 -11.20
N LEU A 91 13.70 -6.60 -11.33
CA LEU A 91 12.61 -6.54 -10.36
C LEU A 91 11.41 -7.32 -10.88
N ALA A 92 10.69 -7.97 -9.97
CA ALA A 92 9.43 -8.62 -10.25
C ALA A 92 8.31 -7.93 -9.48
N TYR A 93 7.32 -7.40 -10.18
CA TYR A 93 6.22 -6.65 -9.59
C TYR A 93 4.93 -7.46 -9.61
N LEU A 94 4.20 -7.44 -8.49
CA LEU A 94 2.77 -7.74 -8.45
C LEU A 94 2.01 -6.42 -8.34
N ILE A 95 1.11 -6.12 -9.28
CA ILE A 95 0.19 -4.99 -9.19
C ILE A 95 -1.23 -5.55 -9.01
N SER A 96 -1.82 -5.30 -7.84
CA SER A 96 -3.15 -5.79 -7.47
C SER A 96 -4.21 -4.69 -7.56
N GLY A 97 -5.39 -5.02 -8.08
CA GLY A 97 -6.54 -4.12 -8.07
C GLY A 97 -7.86 -4.86 -7.91
N THR A 98 -8.93 -4.08 -7.72
CA THR A 98 -10.32 -4.56 -7.61
C THR A 98 -11.22 -3.86 -8.64
N LYS A 99 -12.53 -3.93 -8.45
CA LYS A 99 -13.53 -3.26 -9.28
C LYS A 99 -13.22 -1.78 -9.46
N GLY A 100 -13.13 -1.34 -10.72
CA GLY A 100 -12.85 0.05 -11.10
C GLY A 100 -11.37 0.42 -11.11
N ASP A 101 -10.46 -0.52 -10.86
CA ASP A 101 -9.02 -0.24 -10.80
C ASP A 101 -8.29 -0.44 -12.11
N SER A 102 -8.91 -1.01 -13.14
CA SER A 102 -8.24 -1.37 -14.41
C SER A 102 -7.35 -0.25 -14.98
N GLN A 103 -7.87 0.96 -15.09
CA GLN A 103 -7.13 2.11 -15.61
C GLN A 103 -6.00 2.55 -14.66
N ARG A 104 -6.25 2.51 -13.34
CA ARG A 104 -5.24 2.87 -12.34
C ARG A 104 -4.09 1.86 -12.32
N MET A 105 -4.40 0.57 -12.45
CA MET A 105 -3.40 -0.48 -12.60
C MET A 105 -2.54 -0.28 -13.84
N MET A 106 -3.14 0.02 -14.99
CA MET A 106 -2.38 0.31 -16.22
C MET A 106 -1.50 1.56 -16.05
N ARG A 107 -2.00 2.61 -15.42
CA ARG A 107 -1.22 3.81 -15.11
C ARG A 107 -0.02 3.49 -14.22
N THR A 108 -0.22 2.70 -13.16
CA THR A 108 0.87 2.29 -12.26
C THR A 108 1.87 1.41 -12.99
N LEU A 109 1.42 0.43 -13.78
CA LEU A 109 2.28 -0.41 -14.61
C LEU A 109 3.16 0.43 -15.54
N GLN A 110 2.58 1.38 -16.27
CA GLN A 110 3.31 2.27 -17.18
C GLN A 110 4.37 3.10 -16.44
N ALA A 111 4.07 3.55 -15.22
CA ALA A 111 5.00 4.35 -14.41
C ALA A 111 6.18 3.52 -13.87
N VAL A 112 5.98 2.23 -13.61
CA VAL A 112 7.03 1.33 -13.13
C VAL A 112 7.64 0.46 -14.23
N TYR A 113 7.22 0.64 -15.49
CA TYR A 113 7.64 -0.23 -16.58
C TYR A 113 9.11 -0.04 -16.93
N HIS A 114 9.79 -1.17 -17.15
CA HIS A 114 11.16 -1.26 -17.61
C HIS A 114 11.34 -2.65 -18.25
N PRO A 115 11.98 -2.78 -19.43
CA PRO A 115 12.03 -4.03 -20.19
C PRO A 115 12.79 -5.16 -19.49
N ARG A 116 13.64 -4.85 -18.51
CA ARG A 116 14.38 -5.87 -17.71
C ARG A 116 13.56 -6.55 -16.61
N ASN A 117 12.46 -5.92 -16.21
CA ASN A 117 11.65 -6.34 -15.06
C ASN A 117 10.49 -7.21 -15.52
N HIS A 118 9.86 -7.91 -14.58
CA HIS A 118 8.68 -8.75 -14.82
C HIS A 118 7.47 -8.22 -14.05
N TYR A 119 6.28 -8.34 -14.65
CA TYR A 119 5.06 -7.78 -14.07
C TYR A 119 3.93 -8.80 -14.11
N ILE A 120 3.29 -8.99 -12.95
CA ILE A 120 2.02 -9.70 -12.83
C ILE A 120 0.94 -8.71 -12.40
N LEU A 121 -0.13 -8.65 -13.18
CA LEU A 121 -1.34 -7.92 -12.83
C LEU A 121 -2.38 -8.91 -12.27
N HIS A 122 -2.91 -8.61 -11.09
CA HIS A 122 -4.02 -9.34 -10.50
C HIS A 122 -5.22 -8.42 -10.32
N MET A 123 -6.35 -8.79 -10.92
CA MET A 123 -7.63 -8.14 -10.68
C MET A 123 -8.56 -9.11 -9.96
N ASP A 124 -9.05 -8.72 -8.79
CA ASP A 124 -9.86 -9.59 -7.94
C ASP A 124 -11.22 -9.93 -8.55
N LEU A 125 -11.88 -10.96 -8.00
CA LEU A 125 -13.15 -11.48 -8.50
C LEU A 125 -14.32 -10.48 -8.34
N GLU A 126 -14.16 -9.43 -7.54
CA GLU A 126 -15.17 -8.38 -7.40
C GLU A 126 -15.26 -7.51 -8.67
N ALA A 127 -14.18 -7.44 -9.46
CA ALA A 127 -14.19 -6.76 -10.74
C ALA A 127 -15.04 -7.52 -11.78
N PRO A 128 -15.95 -6.81 -12.50
CA PRO A 128 -16.78 -7.40 -13.54
C PRO A 128 -15.95 -8.15 -14.60
N PRO A 129 -16.44 -9.27 -15.15
CA PRO A 129 -15.71 -10.01 -16.20
C PRO A 129 -15.29 -9.14 -17.39
N ARG A 130 -16.12 -8.17 -17.77
CA ARG A 130 -15.81 -7.21 -18.84
C ARG A 130 -14.60 -6.34 -18.51
N GLU A 131 -14.46 -5.88 -17.27
CA GLU A 131 -13.32 -5.06 -16.85
C GLU A 131 -12.03 -5.87 -16.86
N ARG A 132 -12.08 -7.10 -16.35
CA ARG A 132 -10.94 -8.04 -16.37
C ARG A 132 -10.50 -8.37 -17.79
N LEU A 133 -11.46 -8.65 -18.68
CA LEU A 133 -11.18 -8.90 -20.10
C LEU A 133 -10.56 -7.68 -20.77
N ASN A 134 -11.09 -6.48 -20.50
CA ASN A 134 -10.53 -5.25 -21.04
C ASN A 134 -9.08 -5.04 -20.61
N LEU A 135 -8.74 -5.25 -19.33
CA LEU A 135 -7.35 -5.18 -18.85
C LEU A 135 -6.45 -6.15 -19.62
N THR A 136 -6.87 -7.41 -19.74
CA THR A 136 -6.11 -8.43 -20.49
C THR A 136 -5.92 -8.03 -21.96
N MET A 137 -6.97 -7.50 -22.61
CA MET A 137 -6.87 -7.03 -24.00
C MET A 137 -5.96 -5.81 -24.12
N SER A 138 -6.02 -4.86 -23.18
CA SER A 138 -5.13 -3.70 -23.16
C SER A 138 -3.66 -4.11 -23.06
N VAL A 139 -3.32 -5.07 -22.18
CA VAL A 139 -1.95 -5.58 -22.07
C VAL A 139 -1.51 -6.31 -23.35
N LYS A 140 -2.37 -7.16 -23.93
CA LYS A 140 -2.04 -7.92 -25.15
C LYS A 140 -1.89 -7.05 -26.40
N ASN A 141 -2.63 -5.95 -26.46
CA ASN A 141 -2.63 -5.05 -27.61
C ASN A 141 -1.54 -3.97 -27.53
N ASP A 142 -0.90 -3.80 -26.37
CA ASP A 142 0.23 -2.89 -26.24
C ASP A 142 1.45 -3.43 -27.00
N PRO A 143 2.00 -2.68 -27.97
CA PRO A 143 3.09 -3.17 -28.81
C PRO A 143 4.36 -3.46 -28.00
N THR A 144 4.66 -2.66 -26.97
CA THR A 144 5.85 -2.82 -26.14
C THR A 144 5.73 -4.07 -25.27
N PHE A 145 4.59 -4.27 -24.62
CA PHE A 145 4.40 -5.47 -23.77
C PHE A 145 4.35 -6.75 -24.59
N ARG A 146 3.82 -6.68 -25.82
CA ARG A 146 3.81 -7.81 -26.75
C ARG A 146 5.20 -8.16 -27.28
N GLU A 147 6.06 -7.18 -27.50
CA GLU A 147 7.43 -7.41 -28.00
C GLU A 147 8.35 -7.95 -26.90
N VAL A 148 8.26 -7.40 -25.69
CA VAL A 148 9.15 -7.76 -24.57
C VAL A 148 8.64 -8.98 -23.79
N GLU A 149 7.33 -9.25 -23.86
CA GLU A 149 6.66 -10.40 -23.22
C GLU A 149 6.89 -10.50 -21.70
N ASN A 150 7.06 -9.36 -21.03
CA ASN A 150 7.37 -9.30 -19.60
C ASN A 150 6.20 -8.87 -18.70
N VAL A 151 5.00 -8.71 -19.26
CA VAL A 151 3.78 -8.34 -18.53
C VAL A 151 2.72 -9.44 -18.69
N ARG A 152 2.20 -9.94 -17.57
CA ARG A 152 1.15 -10.95 -17.54
C ARG A 152 -0.03 -10.53 -16.68
N VAL A 153 -1.24 -10.82 -17.13
CA VAL A 153 -2.45 -10.76 -16.29
C VAL A 153 -2.76 -12.15 -15.77
N MET A 154 -2.98 -12.29 -14.46
CA MET A 154 -3.38 -13.58 -13.86
C MET A 154 -4.71 -14.05 -14.43
N GLU A 155 -4.75 -15.29 -14.91
CA GLU A 155 -5.96 -15.90 -15.48
C GLU A 155 -7.04 -16.14 -14.42
N GLN A 156 -6.62 -16.62 -13.24
CA GLN A 156 -7.49 -16.85 -12.11
C GLN A 156 -7.68 -15.55 -11.33
N SER A 157 -8.93 -15.10 -11.26
CA SER A 157 -9.33 -13.97 -10.42
C SER A 157 -9.77 -14.51 -9.05
N ASN A 158 -8.96 -14.28 -8.03
CA ASN A 158 -9.31 -14.69 -6.66
C ASN A 158 -10.13 -13.61 -5.99
N LEU A 159 -11.00 -14.02 -5.06
CA LEU A 159 -11.67 -13.07 -4.20
C LEU A 159 -10.70 -12.64 -3.10
N VAL A 160 -10.38 -11.34 -3.03
CA VAL A 160 -9.41 -10.82 -2.07
C VAL A 160 -10.12 -9.99 -1.01
N THR A 161 -10.08 -10.47 0.24
CA THR A 161 -10.61 -9.76 1.39
C THR A 161 -9.52 -8.95 2.06
N TYR A 162 -9.75 -7.66 2.27
CA TYR A 162 -8.78 -6.79 2.95
C TYR A 162 -8.53 -7.28 4.39
N LYS A 163 -7.25 -7.36 4.79
CA LYS A 163 -6.75 -7.96 6.05
C LYS A 163 -7.02 -9.47 6.20
N GLY A 164 -7.53 -10.12 5.15
CA GLY A 164 -7.80 -11.55 5.14
C GLY A 164 -6.62 -12.39 4.65
N PRO A 165 -6.59 -13.69 4.97
CA PRO A 165 -5.63 -14.65 4.42
C PRO A 165 -5.67 -14.72 2.89
N THR A 166 -6.81 -14.44 2.24
CA THR A 166 -6.93 -14.41 0.77
C THR A 166 -5.98 -13.41 0.11
N MET A 167 -5.68 -12.29 0.77
CA MET A 167 -4.71 -11.31 0.28
C MET A 167 -3.31 -11.92 0.15
N ILE A 168 -2.83 -12.58 1.20
CA ILE A 168 -1.51 -13.23 1.21
C ILE A 168 -1.51 -14.43 0.25
N ALA A 169 -2.58 -15.21 0.20
CA ALA A 169 -2.70 -16.33 -0.73
C ALA A 169 -2.58 -15.88 -2.20
N CYS A 170 -3.20 -14.75 -2.54
CA CYS A 170 -3.08 -14.15 -3.87
C CYS A 170 -1.64 -13.70 -4.17
N THR A 171 -0.97 -13.05 -3.22
CA THR A 171 0.44 -12.67 -3.36
C THR A 171 1.33 -13.89 -3.57
N LEU A 172 1.15 -14.96 -2.79
CA LEU A 172 1.91 -16.20 -2.93
C LEU A 172 1.65 -16.88 -4.28
N GLN A 173 0.42 -16.85 -4.78
CA GLN A 173 0.12 -17.36 -6.12
C GLN A 173 0.84 -16.58 -7.22
N ALA A 174 0.87 -15.25 -7.13
CA ALA A 174 1.62 -14.42 -8.08
C ALA A 174 3.13 -14.71 -8.03
N ILE A 175 3.70 -14.84 -6.83
CA ILE A 175 5.10 -15.23 -6.65
C ILE A 175 5.36 -16.61 -7.28
N ALA A 176 4.49 -17.59 -7.06
CA ALA A 176 4.64 -18.92 -7.65
C ALA A 176 4.65 -18.87 -9.20
N ILE A 177 3.83 -18.01 -9.80
CA ILE A 177 3.84 -17.77 -11.25
C ILE A 177 5.17 -17.12 -11.67
N LEU A 178 5.62 -16.07 -10.98
CA LEU A 178 6.89 -15.39 -11.27
C LEU A 178 8.10 -16.33 -11.19
N LEU A 179 8.12 -17.24 -10.21
CA LEU A 179 9.17 -18.23 -10.04
C LEU A 179 9.17 -19.27 -11.15
N LYS A 180 7.98 -19.67 -11.63
CA LYS A 180 7.81 -20.63 -12.72
C LYS A 180 8.19 -20.05 -14.09
N GLU A 181 7.88 -18.78 -14.32
CA GLU A 181 7.99 -18.16 -15.66
C GLU A 181 9.29 -17.40 -15.90
N SER A 182 9.92 -16.87 -14.83
CA SER A 182 11.17 -16.14 -14.95
C SER A 182 12.19 -16.65 -13.95
N LEU A 183 13.38 -16.96 -14.45
CA LEU A 183 14.46 -17.54 -13.65
C LEU A 183 15.39 -16.51 -13.02
N ASN A 184 15.39 -15.25 -13.47
CA ASN A 184 16.53 -14.34 -13.26
C ASN A 184 16.17 -12.99 -12.63
N TRP A 185 15.10 -12.91 -11.84
CA TRP A 185 14.79 -11.69 -11.08
C TRP A 185 15.31 -11.77 -9.64
N ASP A 186 15.60 -10.62 -9.05
CA ASP A 186 16.34 -10.53 -7.80
C ASP A 186 15.46 -10.18 -6.61
N TRP A 187 14.53 -9.25 -6.83
CA TRP A 187 13.57 -8.81 -5.82
C TRP A 187 12.15 -8.81 -6.34
N PHE A 188 11.25 -9.26 -5.48
CA PHE A 188 9.81 -9.16 -5.62
C PHE A 188 9.29 -7.90 -4.90
N ILE A 189 8.40 -7.15 -5.54
CA ILE A 189 7.73 -5.96 -4.98
C ILE A 189 6.23 -6.11 -5.20
N ASN A 190 5.42 -5.95 -4.15
CA ASN A 190 3.97 -5.86 -4.31
C ASN A 190 3.50 -4.40 -4.31
N LEU A 191 2.51 -4.10 -5.16
CA LEU A 191 1.86 -2.82 -5.33
C LEU A 191 0.34 -3.02 -5.47
N SER A 192 -0.43 -2.00 -5.14
CA SER A 192 -1.84 -1.85 -5.49
C SER A 192 -2.03 -0.86 -6.63
N ALA A 193 -3.23 -0.83 -7.18
CA ALA A 193 -3.69 0.21 -8.10
C ALA A 193 -3.67 1.64 -7.52
N SER A 194 -3.54 1.80 -6.19
CA SER A 194 -3.46 3.11 -5.55
C SER A 194 -2.03 3.61 -5.37
N ASP A 195 -1.02 2.76 -5.58
CA ASP A 195 0.38 3.12 -5.40
C ASP A 195 0.95 3.81 -6.65
N TYR A 196 1.97 4.63 -6.44
CA TYR A 196 2.67 5.34 -7.50
C TYR A 196 4.15 5.53 -7.14
N PRO A 197 5.09 5.30 -8.07
CA PRO A 197 6.51 5.44 -7.78
C PRO A 197 6.90 6.90 -7.54
N LEU A 198 7.81 7.12 -6.58
CA LEU A 198 8.44 8.42 -6.33
C LEU A 198 9.82 8.55 -6.99
N LEU A 199 10.36 7.44 -7.50
CA LEU A 199 11.65 7.34 -8.16
C LEU A 199 11.45 6.73 -9.55
N THR A 200 12.31 7.10 -10.50
CA THR A 200 12.32 6.43 -11.81
C THR A 200 12.83 5.00 -11.66
N GLN A 201 12.50 4.13 -12.63
CA GLN A 201 13.06 2.77 -12.64
C GLN A 201 14.58 2.78 -12.78
N ASP A 202 15.13 3.70 -13.58
CA ASP A 202 16.58 3.79 -13.78
C ASP A 202 17.31 4.16 -12.48
N ASP A 203 16.79 5.13 -11.72
CA ASP A 203 17.35 5.52 -10.42
C ASP A 203 17.25 4.37 -9.42
N LEU A 204 16.09 3.69 -9.38
CA LEU A 204 15.89 2.54 -8.51
C LEU A 204 16.88 1.43 -8.84
N LEU A 205 17.01 1.06 -10.12
CA LEU A 205 17.95 0.03 -10.56
C LEU A 205 19.41 0.43 -10.30
N HIS A 206 19.75 1.70 -10.45
CA HIS A 206 21.08 2.23 -10.13
C HIS A 206 21.41 2.07 -8.64
N VAL A 207 20.51 2.48 -7.74
CA VAL A 207 20.70 2.33 -6.30
C VAL A 207 20.83 0.86 -5.91
N PHE A 208 19.92 0.01 -6.41
CA PHE A 208 19.91 -1.41 -6.07
C PHE A 208 21.05 -2.21 -6.72
N SER A 209 21.66 -1.71 -7.79
CA SER A 209 22.89 -2.31 -8.34
C SER A 209 24.02 -2.36 -7.30
N ASN A 210 24.04 -1.40 -6.38
CA ASN A 210 25.04 -1.31 -5.34
C ASN A 210 24.70 -2.08 -4.07
N MET A 211 23.49 -2.64 -3.97
CA MET A 211 22.96 -3.26 -2.76
C MET A 211 23.14 -4.77 -2.77
N SER A 212 23.35 -5.36 -1.58
CA SER A 212 23.45 -6.82 -1.46
C SER A 212 22.12 -7.49 -1.80
N ARG A 213 22.15 -8.49 -2.70
CA ARG A 213 20.99 -9.29 -3.15
C ARG A 213 20.42 -10.22 -2.08
N ASN A 214 20.98 -10.20 -0.88
CA ASN A 214 20.59 -11.01 0.27
C ASN A 214 19.70 -10.26 1.28
N LEU A 215 19.33 -9.00 0.99
CA LEU A 215 18.55 -8.16 1.88
C LEU A 215 17.07 -8.11 1.48
N ASN A 216 16.21 -8.35 2.48
CA ASN A 216 14.77 -8.15 2.41
C ASN A 216 14.40 -6.81 3.07
N PHE A 217 13.44 -6.09 2.50
CA PHE A 217 12.94 -4.81 3.02
C PHE A 217 11.51 -5.02 3.50
N ILE A 218 11.38 -5.15 4.82
CA ILE A 218 10.12 -5.40 5.51
C ILE A 218 10.03 -4.43 6.68
N GLU A 219 9.00 -3.58 6.69
CA GLU A 219 8.68 -2.81 7.88
C GLU A 219 8.09 -3.73 8.94
N HIS A 220 8.74 -3.82 10.11
CA HIS A 220 8.23 -4.62 11.21
C HIS A 220 8.44 -3.98 12.59
N THR A 221 7.59 -4.35 13.53
CA THR A 221 7.76 -4.08 14.95
C THR A 221 7.27 -5.30 15.73
N GLN A 222 7.96 -5.66 16.80
CA GLN A 222 7.52 -6.77 17.65
C GLN A 222 6.12 -6.48 18.17
N ILE A 223 5.21 -7.46 18.09
CA ILE A 223 3.85 -7.25 18.60
C ILE A 223 3.86 -7.30 20.14
N HIS A 224 3.24 -6.31 20.79
CA HIS A 224 3.16 -6.23 22.25
C HIS A 224 1.78 -5.71 22.70
N GLY A 225 1.46 -5.97 23.98
CA GLY A 225 0.29 -5.42 24.66
C GLY A 225 -1.06 -5.81 24.03
N TRP A 226 -1.95 -4.83 23.90
CA TRP A 226 -3.32 -5.03 23.43
C TRP A 226 -3.42 -5.61 22.01
N LYS A 227 -2.41 -5.35 21.14
CA LYS A 227 -2.37 -5.85 19.76
C LYS A 227 -2.36 -7.38 19.69
N LEU A 228 -1.73 -8.06 20.65
CA LEU A 228 -1.73 -9.52 20.74
C LEU A 228 -3.15 -10.08 20.88
N ASN A 229 -3.94 -9.49 21.78
CA ASN A 229 -5.30 -9.93 22.05
C ASN A 229 -6.27 -9.64 20.90
N GLN A 230 -6.01 -8.60 20.11
CA GLN A 230 -6.87 -8.19 18.99
C GLN A 230 -6.48 -8.76 17.63
N ARG A 231 -5.20 -9.12 17.41
CA ARG A 231 -4.72 -9.54 16.08
C ARG A 231 -4.15 -10.95 16.03
N ALA A 232 -3.52 -11.42 17.11
CA ALA A 232 -2.86 -12.73 17.12
C ALA A 232 -3.75 -13.85 17.71
N LYS A 233 -4.47 -13.55 18.79
CA LYS A 233 -5.33 -14.54 19.47
C LYS A 233 -6.68 -14.82 18.78
N PRO A 234 -7.34 -13.87 18.09
CA PRO A 234 -8.61 -14.18 17.43
C PRO A 234 -8.42 -15.18 16.28
N ILE A 235 -9.44 -16.02 16.06
CA ILE A 235 -9.53 -16.85 14.87
C ILE A 235 -10.45 -16.11 13.88
N ILE A 236 -9.95 -15.91 12.67
CA ILE A 236 -10.63 -15.19 11.60
C ILE A 236 -11.08 -16.22 10.56
N ILE A 237 -12.32 -16.09 10.12
CA ILE A 237 -12.85 -16.80 8.96
C ILE A 237 -12.91 -15.80 7.81
N ASP A 238 -12.27 -16.15 6.70
CA ASP A 238 -12.33 -15.38 5.46
C ASP A 238 -13.31 -16.06 4.50
N PRO A 239 -14.52 -15.52 4.33
CA PRO A 239 -15.49 -16.12 3.43
C PRO A 239 -15.03 -16.13 1.98
N GLY A 240 -14.04 -15.29 1.63
CA GLY A 240 -13.44 -15.28 0.30
C GLY A 240 -12.74 -16.59 -0.10
N LEU A 241 -12.48 -17.49 0.86
CA LEU A 241 -11.92 -18.81 0.60
C LEU A 241 -12.93 -19.83 0.07
N TYR A 242 -14.24 -19.65 0.33
CA TYR A 242 -15.27 -20.64 -0.03
C TYR A 242 -16.54 -20.04 -0.65
N LEU A 243 -16.69 -18.71 -0.66
CA LEU A 243 -17.79 -18.01 -1.32
C LEU A 243 -17.30 -17.31 -2.58
N SER A 244 -18.21 -17.17 -3.55
CA SER A 244 -17.98 -16.40 -4.78
C SER A 244 -18.28 -14.91 -4.64
N LYS A 245 -18.86 -14.47 -3.51
CA LYS A 245 -19.22 -13.08 -3.23
C LYS A 245 -18.42 -12.52 -2.07
N LYS A 246 -17.85 -11.33 -2.27
CA LYS A 246 -17.09 -10.62 -1.23
C LYS A 246 -17.96 -10.35 -0.02
N SER A 247 -17.40 -10.62 1.15
CA SER A 247 -17.98 -10.26 2.44
C SER A 247 -16.87 -9.93 3.43
N ASN A 248 -17.25 -9.28 4.52
CA ASN A 248 -16.30 -8.92 5.57
C ASN A 248 -15.77 -10.16 6.27
N LEU A 249 -14.58 -10.04 6.85
CA LEU A 249 -14.00 -11.06 7.73
C LEU A 249 -14.94 -11.32 8.91
N ALA A 250 -15.19 -12.60 9.18
CA ALA A 250 -15.95 -13.03 10.34
C ALA A 250 -14.99 -13.41 11.48
N LEU A 251 -15.24 -12.87 12.66
CA LEU A 251 -14.50 -13.23 13.87
C LEU A 251 -15.24 -14.33 14.60
N THR A 252 -14.52 -15.36 15.03
CA THR A 252 -15.10 -16.37 15.92
C THR A 252 -15.05 -15.91 17.37
N THR A 253 -15.89 -16.50 18.22
CA THR A 253 -15.88 -16.24 19.66
C THR A 253 -14.68 -16.88 20.36
N GLN A 254 -14.16 -17.98 19.81
CA GLN A 254 -13.00 -18.69 20.33
C GLN A 254 -11.69 -17.94 20.03
N ARG A 255 -10.69 -18.17 20.86
CA ARG A 255 -9.34 -17.63 20.71
C ARG A 255 -8.30 -18.74 20.79
N ARG A 256 -7.19 -18.58 20.07
CA ARG A 256 -6.06 -19.50 20.09
C ARG A 256 -4.94 -19.00 21.01
N SER A 257 -4.10 -19.93 21.48
CA SER A 257 -2.83 -19.61 22.12
C SER A 257 -1.84 -19.03 21.10
N LEU A 258 -0.85 -18.29 21.60
CA LEU A 258 0.23 -17.78 20.77
C LEU A 258 1.22 -18.91 20.46
N PRO A 259 1.83 -18.91 19.25
CA PRO A 259 2.93 -19.83 18.94
C PRO A 259 4.09 -19.65 19.92
N SER A 260 4.74 -20.75 20.30
CA SER A 260 5.92 -20.75 21.19
C SER A 260 7.25 -20.89 20.44
N SER A 261 7.23 -21.40 19.21
CA SER A 261 8.43 -21.67 18.42
C SER A 261 9.03 -20.44 17.73
N PHE A 262 8.29 -19.33 17.65
CA PHE A 262 8.74 -18.10 17.02
C PHE A 262 8.07 -16.86 17.62
N LYS A 263 8.71 -15.70 17.42
CA LYS A 263 8.17 -14.40 17.82
C LYS A 263 7.26 -13.85 16.73
N LEU A 264 6.20 -13.16 17.15
CA LEU A 264 5.29 -12.48 16.23
C LEU A 264 5.70 -11.02 16.03
N PHE A 265 5.61 -10.58 14.78
CA PHE A 265 5.82 -9.20 14.38
C PHE A 265 4.56 -8.67 13.69
N THR A 266 4.37 -7.35 13.75
CA THR A 266 3.36 -6.63 12.97
C THR A 266 4.08 -5.63 12.08
N GLY A 267 3.56 -5.38 10.89
CA GLY A 267 4.24 -4.56 9.90
C GLY A 267 3.32 -4.09 8.79
N SER A 268 3.93 -3.53 7.75
CA SER A 268 3.27 -3.17 6.51
C SER A 268 2.96 -4.41 5.66
N ALA A 269 1.92 -4.31 4.82
CA ALA A 269 1.66 -5.30 3.77
C ALA A 269 2.55 -5.08 2.53
N TRP A 270 3.21 -3.92 2.44
CA TRP A 270 4.13 -3.57 1.36
C TRP A 270 5.54 -4.04 1.69
N VAL A 271 6.10 -4.86 0.81
CA VAL A 271 7.40 -5.51 1.02
C VAL A 271 8.20 -5.53 -0.27
N MET A 272 9.52 -5.56 -0.11
CA MET A 272 10.45 -5.92 -1.17
C MET A 272 11.29 -7.11 -0.70
N LEU A 273 11.12 -8.26 -1.36
CA LEU A 273 11.64 -9.54 -0.89
C LEU A 273 12.63 -10.12 -1.89
N THR A 274 13.71 -10.73 -1.41
CA THR A 274 14.65 -11.43 -2.29
C THR A 274 13.98 -12.65 -2.91
N ARG A 275 14.42 -13.00 -4.12
CA ARG A 275 13.98 -14.24 -4.78
C ARG A 275 14.19 -15.47 -3.89
N SER A 276 15.36 -15.60 -3.30
CA SER A 276 15.72 -16.72 -2.41
C SER A 276 14.78 -16.85 -1.22
N PHE A 277 14.36 -15.74 -0.63
CA PHE A 277 13.43 -15.75 0.50
C PHE A 277 12.05 -16.24 0.07
N VAL A 278 11.55 -15.78 -1.07
CA VAL A 278 10.21 -16.19 -1.52
C VAL A 278 10.20 -17.57 -2.17
N GLU A 279 11.30 -18.05 -2.75
CA GLU A 279 11.48 -19.46 -3.13
C GLU A 279 11.31 -20.37 -1.91
N TYR A 280 12.00 -20.02 -0.82
CA TYR A 280 11.84 -20.71 0.46
C TYR A 280 10.39 -20.69 0.96
N CYS A 281 9.67 -19.57 0.83
CA CYS A 281 8.27 -19.48 1.21
C CYS A 281 7.34 -20.37 0.36
N ILE A 282 7.62 -20.55 -0.93
CA ILE A 282 6.75 -21.30 -1.85
C ILE A 282 7.04 -22.80 -1.81
N TRP A 283 8.31 -23.21 -1.79
CA TRP A 283 8.66 -24.63 -1.83
C TRP A 283 8.69 -25.29 -0.45
N GLY A 284 8.85 -24.51 0.62
CA GLY A 284 9.26 -25.05 1.93
C GLY A 284 10.69 -25.58 1.85
N MET A 285 11.30 -25.92 2.99
CA MET A 285 12.67 -26.45 3.01
C MET A 285 12.85 -27.61 2.00
N GLY A 286 13.80 -27.44 1.08
CA GLY A 286 14.54 -28.54 0.46
C GLY A 286 15.81 -28.81 1.24
#